data_AF-A0A851FI02-F1
#
_entry.id   AF-A0A851FI02-F1
#
_cell.length_a   1.000
_cell.length_b   1.000
_cell.length_c   1.000
_cell.angle_alpha   90.00
_cell.angle_beta   90.00
_cell.angle_gamma   90.00
#
_symmetry.space_group_name_H-M   'P 1'
#
loop_
_entity.id
_entity.type
_entity.pdbx_description
1 polymer ?
#
loop_
_entity_poly.entity_id
_entity_poly.type
_entity_poly.pdbx_seq_one_letter_code
_entity_poly.pdbx_strand_id
1 'polypeptide(L)'
;MAVGTQLGLLLWKNFTYRRRQRIQLAIEILWPLFLFLILISVRRSHPPFKQHECHFPNKALPSAGTLPWLQGIICNMNNPCFRHPTAGEAPGTVGNFDGSIFARLLPILRRLRESGNQRRGEHRARGGAGGARPPWLTPVPSALAVREYLREDETFSRFLRTNTSLPPALVDELM
;
A
#
# COMPACT_ATOMS: atom_id res chain seq x y z
N MET A 1 -50.63 -71.33 5.61
CA MET A 1 -50.77 -70.07 4.83
C MET A 1 -51.93 -69.20 5.34
N ALA A 2 -52.04 -68.96 6.66
CA ALA A 2 -53.21 -68.29 7.25
C ALA A 2 -52.94 -66.82 7.65
N VAL A 3 -51.68 -66.42 7.84
CA VAL A 3 -51.33 -65.10 8.37
C VAL A 3 -51.57 -63.98 7.34
N GLY A 4 -51.28 -64.22 6.06
CA GLY A 4 -51.44 -63.22 5.00
C GLY A 4 -52.89 -62.83 4.72
N THR A 5 -53.81 -63.80 4.78
CA THR A 5 -55.24 -63.55 4.58
C THR A 5 -55.85 -62.79 5.76
N GLN A 6 -55.45 -63.14 6.99
CA GLN A 6 -55.85 -62.41 8.21
C GLN A 6 -55.31 -60.98 8.23
N LEU A 7 -54.04 -60.77 7.82
CA LEU A 7 -53.43 -59.44 7.72
C LEU A 7 -54.12 -58.58 6.66
N GLY A 8 -54.45 -59.15 5.50
CA GLY A 8 -55.19 -58.47 4.44
C GLY A 8 -56.57 -58.00 4.90
N LEU A 9 -57.30 -58.84 5.64
CA LEU A 9 -58.61 -58.50 6.21
C LEU A 9 -58.51 -57.36 7.23
N LEU A 10 -57.47 -57.34 8.07
CA LEU A 10 -57.21 -56.26 9.02
C LEU A 10 -56.87 -54.94 8.33
N LEU A 11 -56.01 -54.96 7.31
CA LEU A 11 -55.67 -53.78 6.52
C LEU A 11 -56.89 -53.25 5.76
N TRP A 12 -57.69 -54.15 5.16
CA TRP A 12 -58.93 -53.79 4.48
C TRP A 12 -59.94 -53.14 5.44
N LYS A 13 -60.08 -53.66 6.66
CA LYS A 13 -60.92 -53.05 7.70
C LYS A 13 -60.45 -51.62 8.01
N ASN A 14 -59.16 -51.43 8.27
CA ASN A 14 -58.59 -50.11 8.59
C ASN A 14 -58.71 -49.12 7.41
N PHE A 15 -58.45 -49.57 6.19
CA PHE A 15 -58.59 -48.75 4.99
C PHE A 15 -60.05 -48.35 4.73
N THR A 16 -60.97 -49.31 4.85
CA THR A 16 -62.40 -49.05 4.65
C THR A 16 -62.95 -48.08 5.70
N TYR A 17 -62.46 -48.18 6.94
CA TYR A 17 -62.81 -47.25 8.02
C TYR A 17 -62.40 -45.81 7.67
N ARG A 18 -61.15 -45.59 7.26
CA ARG A 18 -60.70 -44.25 6.81
C ARG A 18 -61.39 -43.77 5.53
N ARG A 19 -61.73 -44.67 4.60
CA ARG A 19 -62.47 -44.34 3.37
C ARG A 19 -63.90 -43.88 3.63
N ARG A 20 -64.54 -44.35 4.72
CA ARG A 20 -65.88 -43.92 5.13
C ARG A 20 -65.85 -42.54 5.81
N GLN A 21 -64.76 -42.19 6.49
CA GLN A 21 -64.56 -40.87 7.13
C GLN A 21 -63.83 -39.88 6.21
N ARG A 22 -64.49 -39.47 5.11
CA ARG A 22 -63.89 -38.61 4.07
C ARG A 22 -63.35 -37.27 4.59
N ILE A 23 -64.04 -36.65 5.55
CA ILE A 23 -63.64 -35.35 6.12
C ILE A 23 -62.36 -35.48 6.94
N GLN A 24 -62.27 -36.50 7.80
CA GLN A 24 -61.09 -36.74 8.63
C GLN A 24 -59.86 -37.08 7.78
N LEU A 25 -60.02 -37.91 6.75
CA LEU A 25 -58.95 -38.21 5.80
C LEU A 25 -58.47 -36.95 5.05
N ALA A 26 -59.40 -36.08 4.64
CA ALA A 26 -59.05 -34.84 3.96
C ALA A 26 -58.25 -33.91 4.88
N ILE A 27 -58.67 -33.73 6.14
CA ILE A 27 -57.93 -32.92 7.13
C ILE A 27 -56.56 -33.53 7.41
N GLU A 28 -56.46 -34.85 7.56
CA GLU A 28 -55.20 -35.56 7.79
C GLU A 28 -54.18 -35.37 6.65
N ILE A 29 -54.65 -35.24 5.40
CA ILE A 29 -53.80 -34.96 4.23
C ILE A 29 -53.52 -33.46 4.07
N LEU A 30 -54.53 -32.60 4.27
CA LEU A 30 -54.39 -31.15 4.09
C LEU A 30 -53.53 -30.52 5.18
N TRP A 31 -53.58 -31.04 6.41
CA TRP A 31 -52.80 -30.54 7.53
C TRP A 31 -51.28 -30.50 7.27
N PRO A 32 -50.61 -31.61 6.91
CA PRO A 32 -49.18 -31.57 6.59
C PRO A 32 -48.87 -30.71 5.35
N LEU A 33 -49.74 -30.73 4.33
CA LEU A 33 -49.57 -29.86 3.15
C LEU A 33 -49.59 -28.39 3.54
N PHE A 34 -50.53 -27.98 4.39
CA PHE A 34 -50.62 -26.61 4.90
C PHE A 34 -49.36 -26.19 5.67
N LEU A 35 -48.84 -27.07 6.55
CA LEU A 35 -47.59 -26.81 7.27
C LEU A 35 -46.40 -26.64 6.31
N PHE A 36 -46.30 -27.47 5.27
CA PHE A 36 -45.25 -27.32 4.26
C PHE A 36 -45.38 -26.02 3.46
N LEU A 37 -46.60 -25.62 3.09
CA LEU A 37 -46.83 -24.35 2.39
C LEU A 37 -46.37 -23.16 3.23
N ILE A 38 -46.63 -23.15 4.54
CA ILE A 38 -46.12 -22.12 5.44
C ILE A 38 -44.59 -22.12 5.46
N LEU A 39 -43.95 -23.29 5.62
CA LEU A 39 -42.49 -23.39 5.64
C LEU A 39 -41.85 -22.90 4.33
N ILE A 40 -42.45 -23.23 3.19
CA ILE A 40 -42.00 -22.75 1.87
C ILE A 40 -42.18 -21.23 1.77
N SER A 41 -43.29 -20.69 2.25
CA SER A 41 -43.55 -19.25 2.28
C SER A 41 -42.50 -18.50 3.12
N VAL A 42 -42.22 -18.97 4.34
CA VAL A 42 -41.17 -18.43 5.21
C VAL A 42 -39.81 -18.51 4.51
N ARG A 43 -39.49 -19.63 3.86
CA ARG A 43 -38.24 -19.79 3.12
C ARG A 43 -38.15 -18.85 1.91
N ARG A 44 -39.26 -18.56 1.23
CA ARG A 44 -39.32 -17.58 0.13
C ARG A 44 -39.09 -16.16 0.64
N SER A 45 -39.59 -15.82 1.82
CA SER A 45 -39.40 -14.51 2.45
C SER A 45 -37.96 -14.25 2.90
N HIS A 46 -37.20 -15.31 3.20
CA HIS A 46 -35.80 -15.22 3.62
C HIS A 46 -34.87 -15.92 2.61
N PRO A 47 -34.60 -15.29 1.45
CA PRO A 47 -33.64 -15.83 0.50
C PRO A 47 -32.24 -15.91 1.12
N PRO A 48 -31.41 -16.88 0.72
CA PRO A 48 -30.07 -17.04 1.27
C PRO A 48 -29.20 -15.83 0.92
N PHE A 49 -28.57 -15.23 1.94
CA PHE A 49 -27.63 -14.14 1.73
C PHE A 49 -26.34 -14.69 1.10
N LYS A 50 -26.01 -14.26 -0.12
CA LYS A 50 -24.78 -14.63 -0.80
C LYS A 50 -23.70 -13.61 -0.47
N GLN A 51 -22.74 -13.99 0.36
CA GLN A 51 -21.51 -13.22 0.55
C GLN A 51 -20.45 -13.69 -0.46
N HIS A 52 -19.66 -12.76 -0.96
CA HIS A 52 -18.46 -13.08 -1.72
C HIS A 52 -17.34 -13.49 -0.76
N GLU A 53 -16.29 -14.12 -1.28
CA GLU A 53 -15.06 -14.32 -0.52
C GLU A 53 -14.54 -12.95 -0.08
N CYS A 54 -14.43 -12.79 1.25
CA CYS A 54 -14.29 -11.50 1.89
C CYS A 54 -12.87 -11.32 2.40
N HIS A 55 -12.16 -10.37 1.82
CA HIS A 55 -10.81 -10.00 2.19
C HIS A 55 -10.83 -8.73 3.03
N PHE A 56 -10.06 -8.74 4.12
CA PHE A 56 -9.99 -7.62 5.06
C PHE A 56 -8.57 -7.07 5.10
N PRO A 57 -8.40 -5.74 5.01
CA PRO A 57 -7.08 -5.17 5.13
C PRO A 57 -6.55 -5.32 6.56
N ASN A 58 -5.24 -5.49 6.68
CA ASN A 58 -4.57 -5.65 7.97
C ASN A 58 -4.72 -4.38 8.84
N LYS A 59 -5.04 -4.58 10.13
CA LYS A 59 -5.05 -3.51 11.13
C LYS A 59 -3.77 -3.57 11.94
N ALA A 60 -2.98 -2.50 11.87
CA ALA A 60 -1.76 -2.38 12.66
C ALA A 60 -2.10 -2.20 14.14
N LEU A 61 -1.39 -2.91 15.01
CA LEU A 61 -1.41 -2.68 16.46
C LEU A 61 -0.51 -1.49 16.81
N PRO A 62 -0.68 -0.85 17.98
CA PRO A 62 0.17 0.26 18.41
C PRO A 62 1.68 -0.08 18.41
N SER A 63 2.04 -1.35 18.60
CA SER A 63 3.41 -1.86 18.57
C SER A 63 4.09 -1.75 17.19
N ALA A 64 3.32 -1.75 16.11
CA ALA A 64 3.84 -1.54 14.74
C ALA A 64 4.08 -0.05 14.41
N GLY A 65 3.70 0.86 15.33
CA GLY A 65 3.80 2.31 15.20
C GLY A 65 2.46 3.00 15.37
N THR A 66 2.46 4.19 15.97
CA THR A 66 1.25 4.96 16.26
C THR A 66 0.56 5.50 14.99
N LEU A 67 1.33 5.85 13.95
CA LEU A 67 0.81 6.34 12.68
C LEU A 67 0.07 5.25 11.88
N PRO A 68 0.66 4.06 11.60
CA PRO A 68 -0.08 2.99 10.93
C PRO A 68 -1.26 2.46 11.76
N TRP A 69 -1.15 2.46 13.10
CA TRP A 69 -2.26 2.14 13.99
C TRP A 69 -3.43 3.11 13.85
N LEU A 70 -3.18 4.42 13.96
CA LEU A 70 -4.23 5.43 13.86
C LEU A 70 -4.85 5.47 12.46
N GLN A 71 -4.01 5.27 11.43
CA GLN A 71 -4.49 5.14 10.06
C GLN A 71 -5.38 3.91 9.88
N GLY A 72 -5.04 2.78 10.51
CA GLY A 72 -5.88 1.58 10.52
C GLY A 72 -7.22 1.79 11.20
N ILE A 73 -7.27 2.60 12.25
CA ILE A 73 -8.53 3.01 12.88
C ILE A 73 -9.34 3.87 11.90
N ILE A 74 -8.79 5.00 11.46
CA ILE A 74 -9.54 6.01 10.68
C ILE A 74 -9.93 5.50 9.29
N CYS A 75 -9.02 4.84 8.56
CA CYS A 75 -9.27 4.39 7.19
C CYS A 75 -10.12 3.11 7.11
N ASN A 76 -10.16 2.28 8.17
CA ASN A 76 -10.84 0.98 8.14
C ASN A 76 -11.85 0.81 9.30
N MET A 77 -12.54 1.89 9.69
CA MET A 77 -13.55 1.89 10.77
C MET A 77 -14.70 0.93 10.47
N ASN A 78 -15.25 0.99 9.26
CA ASN A 78 -16.46 0.25 8.86
C ASN A 78 -16.18 -1.20 8.41
N ASN A 79 -14.92 -1.65 8.52
CA ASN A 79 -14.45 -2.96 8.08
C ASN A 79 -15.01 -3.38 6.70
N PRO A 80 -14.78 -2.59 5.62
CA PRO A 80 -15.18 -2.95 4.27
C PRO A 80 -14.65 -4.33 3.88
N CYS A 81 -15.54 -5.10 3.26
CA CYS A 81 -15.27 -6.40 2.71
C CYS A 81 -14.86 -6.27 1.25
N PHE A 82 -13.66 -6.72 0.89
CA PHE A 82 -13.17 -6.69 -0.50
C PHE A 82 -13.32 -8.06 -1.16
N ARG A 83 -13.63 -8.07 -2.46
CA ARG A 83 -13.73 -9.31 -3.28
C ARG A 83 -12.38 -9.93 -3.65
N HIS A 84 -11.30 -9.19 -3.49
CA HIS A 84 -9.97 -9.59 -3.91
C HIS A 84 -8.99 -9.41 -2.75
N PRO A 85 -7.94 -10.24 -2.69
CA PRO A 85 -6.95 -10.17 -1.61
C PRO A 85 -6.34 -8.78 -1.53
N THR A 86 -6.26 -8.27 -0.32
CA THR A 86 -5.62 -6.98 -0.05
C THR A 86 -4.09 -7.14 -0.06
N ALA A 87 -3.33 -6.09 -0.36
CA ALA A 87 -1.88 -6.15 -0.42
C ALA A 87 -1.24 -6.64 0.89
N GLY A 88 -1.88 -6.34 2.03
CA GLY A 88 -1.47 -6.84 3.35
C GLY A 88 -1.68 -8.34 3.59
N GLU A 89 -2.41 -9.06 2.73
CA GLU A 89 -2.55 -10.53 2.79
C GLU A 89 -1.44 -11.24 2.00
N ALA A 90 -0.73 -10.54 1.11
CA ALA A 90 0.36 -11.11 0.34
C ALA A 90 1.61 -11.34 1.23
N PRO A 91 2.32 -12.47 1.07
CA PRO A 91 3.52 -12.75 1.85
C PRO A 91 4.59 -11.68 1.62
N GLY A 92 5.15 -11.15 2.71
CA GLY A 92 6.22 -10.15 2.67
C GLY A 92 5.78 -8.69 2.55
N THR A 93 4.48 -8.41 2.38
CA THR A 93 3.95 -7.03 2.35
C THR A 93 3.19 -6.73 3.64
N VAL A 94 3.69 -5.76 4.42
CA VAL A 94 3.19 -5.43 5.76
C VAL A 94 2.51 -4.06 5.77
N GLY A 95 1.46 -3.89 4.96
CA GLY A 95 0.68 -2.64 4.96
C GLY A 95 -0.22 -2.49 3.74
N ASN A 96 -1.37 -1.84 3.94
CA ASN A 96 -2.34 -1.54 2.89
C ASN A 96 -2.46 -0.02 2.63
N PHE A 97 -1.48 0.75 3.11
CA PHE A 97 -1.63 2.19 3.39
C PHE A 97 -0.68 3.11 2.59
N ASP A 98 0.13 2.56 1.68
CA ASP A 98 1.13 3.30 0.89
C ASP A 98 0.51 4.37 -0.04
N GLY A 99 -0.77 4.23 -0.37
CA GLY A 99 -1.52 5.20 -1.14
C GLY A 99 -1.95 6.45 -0.36
N SER A 100 -1.84 6.47 0.97
CA SER A 100 -2.33 7.60 1.76
C SER A 100 -1.40 8.82 1.68
N ILE A 101 -2.00 10.01 1.74
CA ILE A 101 -1.25 11.29 1.72
C ILE A 101 -0.27 11.33 2.90
N PHE A 102 -0.68 10.86 4.08
CA PHE A 102 0.15 10.83 5.28
C PHE A 102 1.35 9.89 5.14
N ALA A 103 1.17 8.71 4.53
CA ALA A 103 2.26 7.78 4.27
C ALA A 103 3.29 8.37 3.29
N ARG A 104 2.85 9.18 2.31
CA ARG A 104 3.73 9.87 1.35
C ARG A 104 4.42 11.11 1.91
N LEU A 105 3.76 11.85 2.80
CA LEU A 105 4.29 13.09 3.37
C LEU A 105 5.42 12.85 4.39
N LEU A 106 5.28 11.81 5.23
CA LEU A 106 6.24 11.49 6.29
C LEU A 106 7.70 11.31 5.80
N PRO A 107 7.99 10.54 4.73
CA PRO A 107 9.36 10.41 4.23
C PRO A 107 9.89 11.72 3.63
N ILE A 108 9.05 12.55 3.02
CA ILE A 108 9.46 13.86 2.48
C ILE A 108 9.93 14.78 3.63
N LEU A 109 9.15 14.85 4.71
CA LEU A 109 9.50 15.64 5.89
C LEU A 109 10.81 15.17 6.54
N ARG A 110 11.02 13.85 6.61
CA ARG A 110 12.29 13.28 7.13
C ARG A 110 13.48 13.67 6.25
N ARG A 111 13.36 13.56 4.92
CA ARG A 111 14.41 13.95 3.98
C ARG A 111 14.75 15.45 4.07
N LEU A 112 13.74 16.31 4.23
CA LEU A 112 13.96 17.75 4.41
C LEU A 112 14.69 18.05 5.73
N ARG A 113 14.32 17.35 6.81
CA ARG A 113 15.00 17.47 8.12
C ARG A 113 16.46 17.05 8.03
N GLU A 114 16.74 15.92 7.38
CA GLU A 114 18.10 15.39 7.19
C GLU A 114 18.95 16.33 6.31
N SER A 115 18.38 16.80 5.20
CA SER A 115 19.05 17.76 4.30
C SER A 115 19.37 19.08 5.00
N GLY A 116 18.46 19.56 5.85
CA GLY A 116 18.70 20.75 6.68
C GLY A 116 19.80 20.54 7.72
N ASN A 117 19.89 19.33 8.30
CA ASN A 117 20.91 18.99 9.28
C ASN A 117 22.30 18.85 8.62
N GLN A 118 22.38 18.29 7.41
CA GLN A 118 23.61 18.22 6.61
C GLN A 118 24.13 19.62 6.28
N ARG A 119 23.27 20.50 5.76
CA ARG A 119 23.63 21.90 5.44
C ARG A 119 24.07 22.68 6.68
N ARG A 120 23.42 22.46 7.83
CA ARG A 120 23.83 23.07 9.10
C ARG A 120 25.17 22.53 9.61
N GLY A 121 25.46 21.25 9.38
CA GLY A 121 26.76 20.62 9.65
C GLY A 121 27.89 21.23 8.82
N GLU A 122 27.67 21.42 7.52
CA GLU A 122 28.64 22.10 6.64
C GLU A 122 28.91 23.55 7.06
N HIS A 123 27.87 24.31 7.42
CA HIS A 123 28.05 25.68 7.92
C HIS A 123 28.80 25.72 9.26
N ARG A 124 28.63 24.72 10.14
CA ARG A 124 29.36 24.66 11.42
C ARG A 124 30.80 24.17 11.25
N ALA A 125 31.08 23.29 10.29
CA ALA A 125 32.43 22.90 9.90
C ALA A 125 33.20 24.08 9.27
N ARG A 126 32.52 24.94 8.48
CA ARG A 126 33.11 26.18 7.96
C ARG A 126 33.27 27.29 9.01
N GLY A 127 32.47 27.28 10.07
CA GLY A 127 32.55 28.25 11.19
C GLY A 127 33.46 27.82 12.35
N GLY A 128 34.06 26.62 12.29
CA GLY A 128 34.93 26.06 13.34
C GLY A 128 36.43 26.13 13.04
N ALA A 129 36.84 26.67 11.89
CA ALA A 129 38.22 27.06 11.65
C ALA A 129 38.42 28.49 12.18
N GLY A 130 39.27 28.62 13.19
CA GLY A 130 39.43 29.83 13.99
C GLY A 130 39.79 31.10 13.22
N GLY A 131 39.41 32.23 13.80
CA GLY A 131 40.01 33.54 13.52
C GLY A 131 39.66 34.14 12.16
N ALA A 132 38.41 34.52 11.94
CA ALA A 132 38.05 35.39 10.83
C ALA A 132 38.67 36.78 11.03
N ARG A 133 39.78 37.05 10.35
CA ARG A 133 40.32 38.40 10.13
C ARG A 133 39.31 39.22 9.29
N PRO A 134 39.22 40.55 9.50
CA PRO A 134 38.30 41.40 8.77
C PRO A 134 38.64 41.47 7.27
N PRO A 135 37.66 41.77 6.38
CA PRO A 135 37.76 41.60 4.92
C PRO A 135 38.86 42.40 4.20
N TRP A 136 39.47 43.37 4.89
CA TRP A 136 40.45 44.31 4.36
C TRP A 136 41.90 43.78 4.34
N LEU A 137 42.11 42.52 4.79
CA LEU A 137 43.44 41.89 4.90
C LEU A 137 43.63 40.69 3.96
N THR A 138 42.77 40.52 2.95
CA THR A 138 43.05 39.53 1.88
C THR A 138 44.10 40.11 0.94
N PRO A 139 45.25 39.44 0.72
CA PRO A 139 46.09 39.78 -0.40
C PRO A 139 45.25 39.55 -1.67
N VAL A 140 45.22 40.54 -2.55
CA VAL A 140 44.78 40.37 -3.94
C VAL A 140 45.35 39.05 -4.45
N PRO A 141 44.56 38.14 -5.07
CA PRO A 141 45.15 36.96 -5.69
C PRO A 141 46.08 37.46 -6.79
N SER A 142 47.37 37.50 -6.47
CA SER A 142 48.44 37.84 -7.37
C SER A 142 48.43 36.84 -8.50
N ALA A 143 48.21 37.34 -9.72
CA ALA A 143 48.52 36.72 -11.00
C ALA A 143 48.33 35.20 -11.08
N LEU A 144 47.23 34.78 -11.71
CA LEU A 144 47.09 33.42 -12.25
C LEU A 144 48.35 33.09 -13.09
N ALA A 145 49.08 32.04 -12.70
CA ALA A 145 50.25 31.57 -13.43
C ALA A 145 49.79 31.02 -14.79
N VAL A 146 49.93 31.83 -15.84
CA VAL A 146 49.53 31.49 -17.23
C VAL A 146 50.20 30.19 -17.69
N ARG A 147 51.38 29.87 -17.15
CA ARG A 147 52.14 28.65 -17.36
C ARG A 147 51.35 27.35 -17.09
N GLU A 148 50.48 27.34 -16.07
CA GLU A 148 49.70 26.14 -15.75
C GLU A 148 48.62 25.82 -16.79
N TYR A 149 48.30 26.78 -17.66
CA TYR A 149 47.28 26.65 -18.70
C TYR A 149 47.86 26.56 -20.12
N LEU A 150 49.13 26.94 -20.29
CA LEU A 150 49.83 26.86 -21.58
C LEU A 150 50.28 25.42 -21.82
N ARG A 151 49.58 24.74 -22.74
CA ARG A 151 49.95 23.41 -23.23
C ARG A 151 50.75 23.55 -24.54
N GLU A 152 51.82 22.76 -24.67
CA GLU A 152 52.64 22.75 -25.89
C GLU A 152 51.79 22.32 -27.11
N ASP A 153 52.04 22.93 -28.26
CA ASP A 153 51.37 22.68 -29.56
C ASP A 153 49.88 23.03 -29.70
N GLU A 154 49.32 23.83 -28.78
CA GLU A 154 47.98 24.40 -28.94
C GLU A 154 47.97 25.72 -29.74
N THR A 155 46.77 26.13 -30.16
CA THR A 155 46.56 27.34 -30.98
C THR A 155 47.12 28.59 -30.32
N PHE A 156 47.04 28.69 -28.99
CA PHE A 156 47.51 29.82 -28.21
C PHE A 156 49.05 29.85 -28.07
N SER A 157 49.70 28.72 -27.77
CA SER A 157 51.17 28.64 -27.72
C SER A 157 51.80 28.84 -29.10
N ARG A 158 51.15 28.36 -30.17
CA ARG A 158 51.56 28.64 -31.56
C ARG A 158 51.43 30.12 -31.92
N PHE A 159 50.33 30.76 -31.53
CA PHE A 159 50.13 32.20 -31.73
C PHE A 159 51.22 33.03 -31.05
N LEU A 160 51.57 32.70 -29.80
CA LEU A 160 52.66 33.36 -29.07
C LEU A 160 54.00 33.24 -29.81
N ARG A 161 54.33 32.08 -30.39
CA ARG A 161 55.61 31.87 -31.10
C ARG A 161 55.68 32.53 -32.48
N THR A 162 54.58 32.56 -33.25
CA THR A 162 54.66 32.92 -34.67
C THR A 162 54.13 34.31 -35.02
N ASN A 163 53.20 34.86 -34.22
CA ASN A 163 52.44 36.04 -34.62
C ASN A 163 52.49 37.18 -33.60
N THR A 164 53.32 37.07 -32.56
CA THR A 164 53.53 38.15 -31.60
C THR A 164 54.92 38.76 -31.80
N SER A 165 55.00 40.08 -31.63
CA SER A 165 56.26 40.84 -31.65
C SER A 165 57.04 40.70 -30.33
N LEU A 166 56.93 39.56 -29.65
CA LEU A 166 57.59 39.30 -28.37
C LEU A 166 58.99 38.70 -28.61
N PRO A 167 59.98 39.04 -27.78
CA PRO A 167 61.29 38.39 -27.84
C PRO A 167 61.16 36.90 -27.49
N PRO A 168 61.89 36.00 -28.18
CA PRO A 168 61.74 34.55 -27.97
C PRO A 168 62.07 34.12 -26.52
N ALA A 169 62.99 34.83 -25.86
CA ALA A 169 63.36 34.55 -24.46
C ALA A 169 62.20 34.75 -23.47
N LEU A 170 61.27 35.67 -23.74
CA LEU A 170 60.12 35.91 -22.86
C LEU A 170 59.03 34.85 -23.07
N VAL A 171 58.90 34.33 -24.30
CA VAL A 171 57.94 33.26 -24.62
C VAL A 171 58.34 31.95 -23.94
N ASP A 172 59.64 31.66 -23.84
CA ASP A 172 60.15 30.48 -23.13
C ASP A 172 60.05 30.61 -21.60
N GLU A 173 59.99 31.82 -21.04
CA GLU A 173 59.73 32.04 -19.61
C GLU A 173 58.24 31.88 -19.24
N LEU A 174 57.34 32.08 -20.22
CA LEU A 174 55.89 31.97 -20.06
C LEU A 174 55.36 30.53 -20.22
N MET A 175 56.12 29.63 -20.87
CA MET A 175 55.83 28.19 -20.98
C MET A 175 56.54 27.38 -19.90
#